data_AF-A0A971M0N1-F1
#
_entry.id   AF-A0A971M0N1-F1
#
_cell.length_a   1.000
_cell.length_b   1.000
_cell.length_c   1.000
_cell.angle_alpha   90.00
_cell.angle_beta   90.00
_cell.angle_gamma   90.00
#
_symmetry.space_group_name_H-M   'P 1'
#
loop_
_entity.id
_entity.type
_entity.pdbx_description
1 polymer ?
#
loop_
_entity_poly.entity_id
_entity_poly.type
_entity_poly.pdbx_seq_one_letter_code
_entity_poly.pdbx_strand_id
1 'polypeptide(L)' 'MVKKKIYYTKDILKLEIAEELGLMPKVKAGGWGELTAVESGKIGGIMTRKMKEYKWI' A
#
# COMPACT_ATOMS: atom_id res chain seq x y z
N MET A 1 -1.64 -21.02 -16.32
CA MET A 1 -2.78 -20.16 -15.96
C MET A 1 -2.31 -19.11 -14.97
N VAL A 2 -2.06 -17.87 -15.42
CA VAL A 2 -1.61 -16.78 -14.53
C VAL A 2 -2.87 -16.16 -13.91
N LYS A 3 -3.06 -16.34 -12.59
CA LYS A 3 -4.19 -15.74 -11.86
C LYS A 3 -4.10 -14.21 -11.99
N LYS A 4 -4.96 -13.60 -12.82
CA LYS A 4 -5.10 -12.13 -12.93
C LYS A 4 -5.63 -11.62 -11.59
N LYS A 5 -4.76 -11.05 -10.75
CA LYS A 5 -5.14 -10.44 -9.47
C LYS A 5 -5.80 -9.10 -9.79
N ILE A 6 -7.12 -9.01 -9.62
CA ILE A 6 -7.86 -7.76 -9.77
C ILE A 6 -7.45 -6.87 -8.60
N TYR A 7 -6.79 -5.74 -8.88
CA TYR A 7 -6.39 -4.79 -7.86
C TYR A 7 -7.62 -3.98 -7.44
N TYR A 8 -8.04 -4.13 -6.19
CA TYR A 8 -9.08 -3.27 -5.63
C TYR A 8 -8.50 -1.88 -5.39
N THR A 9 -9.37 -0.88 -5.30
CA THR A 9 -8.99 0.53 -5.07
C THR A 9 -8.10 0.70 -3.83
N LYS A 10 -8.22 -0.19 -2.84
CA LYS A 10 -7.33 -0.26 -1.66
C LYS A 10 -5.91 -0.69 -1.97
N ASP A 11 -5.71 -1.65 -2.87
CA ASP A 11 -4.37 -2.13 -3.24
C ASP A 11 -3.62 -1.07 -4.05
N ILE A 12 -4.34 -0.37 -4.94
CA ILE A 12 -3.78 0.77 -5.70
C ILE A 12 -3.35 1.87 -4.74
N LEU A 13 -4.22 2.25 -3.79
CA LEU A 13 -3.91 3.27 -2.79
C LEU A 13 -2.68 2.91 -1.95
N LYS A 14 -2.52 1.64 -1.57
CA LYS A 14 -1.31 1.18 -0.86
C LYS A 14 -0.06 1.33 -1.70
N LEU A 15 -0.13 1.01 -3.00
CA LEU A 15 1.01 1.13 -3.92
C LEU A 15 1.39 2.59 -4.13
N GLU A 16 0.41 3.48 -4.32
CA GLU A 16 0.64 4.93 -4.40
C GLU A 16 1.33 5.46 -3.13
N ILE A 17 0.84 5.08 -1.95
CA ILE A 17 1.44 5.51 -0.68
C ILE A 17 2.85 4.92 -0.51
N ALA A 18 3.06 3.67 -0.91
CA ALA A 18 4.38 3.06 -0.88
C ALA A 18 5.35 3.77 -1.85
N GLU A 19 4.86 4.29 -2.98
CA GLU A 19 5.65 5.08 -3.92
C GLU A 19 5.97 6.46 -3.35
N GLU A 20 4.98 7.14 -2.77
CA GLU A 20 5.12 8.44 -2.09
C GLU A 20 6.12 8.36 -0.92
N LEU A 21 6.19 7.23 -0.22
CA LEU A 21 7.14 6.98 0.87
C LEU A 21 8.51 6.45 0.40
N GLY A 22 8.71 6.22 -0.90
CA GLY A 22 9.96 5.65 -1.44
C GLY A 22 10.18 4.18 -1.05
N LEU A 23 9.12 3.46 -0.66
CA LEU A 23 9.13 2.06 -0.23
C LEU A 23 8.86 1.09 -1.37
N MET A 24 8.44 1.57 -2.54
CA MET A 24 8.26 0.74 -3.73
C MET A 24 9.44 -0.17 -4.11
N PRO A 25 10.72 0.23 -4.00
CA PRO A 25 11.82 -0.71 -4.27
C PRO A 25 11.79 -1.93 -3.33
N LYS A 26 11.52 -1.75 -2.03
CA LYS A 26 11.40 -2.86 -1.07
C LYS A 26 10.19 -3.74 -1.36
N VAL A 27 9.05 -3.11 -1.66
CA VAL A 27 7.82 -3.84 -2.03
C VAL A 27 8.01 -4.64 -3.33
N LYS A 28 8.79 -4.13 -4.28
CA LYS A 28 9.13 -4.87 -5.51
C LYS A 28 10.15 -5.98 -5.27
N ALA A 29 11.10 -5.78 -4.36
CA ALA A 29 12.16 -6.75 -4.07
C ALA A 29 11.63 -7.98 -3.31
N GLY A 30 10.88 -7.77 -2.23
CA GLY A 30 10.42 -8.85 -1.33
C GLY A 30 8.99 -8.70 -0.86
N GLY A 31 8.20 -7.84 -1.51
CA GLY A 31 6.78 -7.65 -1.19
C GLY A 31 6.57 -6.83 0.08
N TRP A 32 5.34 -6.87 0.58
CA TRP A 32 4.97 -6.17 1.81
C TRP A 32 5.66 -6.71 3.07
N GLY A 33 6.21 -7.93 3.01
CA GLY A 33 6.94 -8.54 4.13
C GLY A 33 8.35 -7.99 4.32
N GLU A 34 8.91 -7.28 3.34
CA GLU A 34 10.21 -6.61 3.45
C GLU A 34 10.12 -5.27 4.18
N LEU A 35 8.91 -4.76 4.38
CA LEU A 35 8.67 -3.53 5.13
C LEU A 35 8.77 -3.78 6.62
N THR A 36 9.39 -2.85 7.33
CA THR A 36 9.38 -2.84 8.79
C THR A 36 7.98 -2.53 9.33
N ALA A 37 7.74 -2.87 10.60
CA ALA A 37 6.50 -2.52 11.30
C ALA A 37 6.22 -1.00 11.27
N VAL A 38 7.27 -0.17 11.27
CA VAL A 38 7.16 1.29 11.18
C VAL A 38 6.75 1.74 9.79
N GLU A 39 7.34 1.18 8.74
CA GLU A 39 7.02 1.50 7.34
C GLU A 39 5.61 1.05 6.95
N SER A 40 5.27 -0.20 7.26
CA SER A 40 3.92 -0.73 7.07
C SER A 40 2.87 0.03 7.91
N GLY A 41 3.21 0.42 9.14
CA GLY A 41 2.38 1.27 9.99
C GLY A 41 2.12 2.65 9.40
N LYS A 42 3.15 3.31 8.83
CA LYS A 42 2.99 4.58 8.12
C LYS A 42 2.05 4.46 6.92
N ILE A 43 2.21 3.41 6.11
CA ILE A 43 1.32 3.15 4.96
C ILE A 43 -0.13 2.98 5.43
N GLY A 44 -0.37 2.18 6.47
CA GLY A 44 -1.70 1.97 7.05
C GLY A 44 -2.34 3.24 7.62
N GLY A 45 -1.55 4.10 8.27
CA GLY A 45 -2.00 5.39 8.80
C GLY A 45 -2.41 6.36 7.69
N ILE A 46 -1.59 6.51 6.65
CA ILE A 46 -1.91 7.37 5.49
C ILE A 46 -3.12 6.81 4.74
N MET A 47 -3.18 5.49 4.56
CA MET A 47 -4.30 4.83 3.90
C MET A 47 -5.62 5.13 4.62
N THR A 48 -5.63 5.01 5.95
CA THR A 48 -6.82 5.32 6.78
C THR A 48 -7.22 6.78 6.65
N ARG A 49 -6.26 7.71 6.62
CA ARG A 49 -6.53 9.14 6.46
C ARG A 49 -7.16 9.44 5.10
N LYS A 50 -6.59 8.93 4.01
CA LYS A 50 -7.15 9.07 2.66
C LYS A 50 -8.54 8.42 2.56
N MET A 51 -8.74 7.25 3.15
CA MET A 51 -10.06 6.59 3.17
C MET A 51 -11.14 7.41 3.85
N LYS A 52 -10.82 8.13 4.94
CA LYS A 52 -11.75 9.08 5.58
C LYS A 52 -12.06 10.26 4.67
N GLU A 53 -11.06 10.82 4.00
CA GLU A 53 -11.25 11.94 3.06
C GLU A 53 -12.15 11.54 1.87
N TYR A 54 -11.96 10.32 1.35
CA TYR A 54 -12.80 9.76 0.29
C TYR A 54 -14.17 9.24 0.76
N LYS A 55 -14.49 9.32 2.06
CA LYS A 55 -15.71 8.75 2.68
C LYS A 55 -15.91 7.27 2.36
N TRP A 56 -14.82 6.50 2.28
CA TRP A 56 -14.89 5.04 2.13
C TRP A 56 -15.14 4.32 3.45
N ILE A 57 -14.82 4.99 4.55
CA ILE A 57 -15.00 4.56 5.94
C ILE A 57 -15.58 5.69 6.76
#